data_AF-A0A4Y7U4C6-F1
#
_entry.id   AF-A0A4Y7U4C6-F1
#
_cell.length_a   1.000
_cell.length_b   1.000
_cell.length_c   1.000
_cell.angle_alpha   90.00
_cell.angle_beta   90.00
_cell.angle_gamma   90.00
#
_symmetry.space_group_name_H-M   'P 1'
#
loop_
_entity.id
_entity.type
_entity.pdbx_description
1 polymer ?
#
loop_
_entity_poly.entity_id
_entity_poly.type
_entity_poly.pdbx_seq_one_letter_code
_entity_poly.pdbx_strand_id
1 'polypeptide(L)'
;LVLTPDGVIKNIYIIEELVNAAPRIEGWKFTALKPPVDIKNVVIEFENFKLNADNLKFYPTINKDYPDEIDLTIVYDHFTEDKKQLITNGVYIFLDNYLGELQSVTLIDNMKMSGNDGISEELIPIEKLKDYLIWREKEFVE
;
A
#
# COMPACT_ATOMS: atom_id res chain seq x y z
N LEU A 1 14.65 14.78 3.46
CA LEU A 1 13.95 14.88 2.17
C LEU A 1 13.74 13.49 1.62
N VAL A 2 12.49 13.11 1.33
CA VAL A 2 12.17 11.87 0.64
C VAL A 2 11.88 12.20 -0.81
N LEU A 3 12.52 11.49 -1.73
CA LEU A 3 12.26 11.59 -3.17
C LEU A 3 11.48 10.35 -3.59
N THR A 4 10.38 10.55 -4.31
CA THR A 4 9.42 9.50 -4.69
C THR A 4 9.25 9.49 -6.22
N PRO A 5 9.25 8.31 -6.87
CA PRO A 5 8.86 8.17 -8.27
C PRO A 5 7.34 8.24 -8.49
N ASP A 6 6.55 8.44 -7.42
CA ASP A 6 5.09 8.53 -7.44
C ASP A 6 4.46 7.26 -8.04
N GLY A 7 4.92 6.10 -7.55
CA GLY A 7 4.47 4.78 -8.04
C GLY A 7 4.94 4.41 -9.46
N VAL A 8 5.70 5.26 -10.14
CA VAL A 8 6.21 4.96 -11.49
C VAL A 8 7.42 4.02 -11.40
N ILE A 9 7.19 2.70 -11.50
CA ILE A 9 8.21 1.64 -11.34
C ILE A 9 9.50 1.92 -12.14
N LYS A 10 9.37 2.29 -13.42
CA LYS A 10 10.52 2.58 -14.31
C LYS A 10 11.42 3.73 -13.81
N ASN A 11 10.92 4.59 -12.93
CA ASN A 11 11.65 5.72 -12.37
C ASN A 11 12.30 5.41 -11.02
N ILE A 12 12.05 4.26 -10.41
CA ILE A 12 12.63 3.89 -9.11
C ILE A 12 14.15 4.02 -9.13
N TYR A 13 14.81 3.42 -10.13
CA TYR A 13 16.28 3.48 -10.27
C TYR A 13 16.79 4.92 -10.38
N ILE A 14 16.06 5.81 -11.07
CA ILE A 14 16.45 7.20 -11.25
C ILE A 14 16.47 7.93 -9.90
N ILE A 15 15.47 7.67 -9.06
CA ILE A 15 15.36 8.28 -7.74
C ILE A 15 16.46 7.76 -6.80
N GLU A 16 16.77 6.47 -6.86
CA GLU A 16 17.89 5.89 -6.10
C GLU A 16 19.23 6.50 -6.52
N GLU A 17 19.51 6.59 -7.82
CA GLU A 17 20.72 7.22 -8.35
C GLU A 17 20.80 8.71 -7.98
N LEU A 18 19.68 9.43 -8.01
CA LEU A 18 19.62 10.83 -7.60
C LEU A 18 19.96 11.01 -6.11
N VAL A 19 19.48 10.11 -5.24
CA VAL A 19 19.81 10.14 -3.81
C VAL A 19 21.25 9.72 -3.57
N ASN A 20 21.78 8.74 -4.31
CA ASN A 20 23.19 8.34 -4.25
C ASN A 20 24.14 9.48 -4.68
N ALA A 21 23.73 10.28 -5.67
CA ALA A 21 24.47 11.45 -6.14
C ALA A 21 24.24 12.72 -5.29
N ALA A 22 23.34 12.68 -4.30
CA ALA A 22 22.98 13.86 -3.52
C ALA A 22 24.18 14.37 -2.68
N PRO A 23 24.38 15.69 -2.60
CA PRO A 23 25.46 16.26 -1.79
C PRO A 23 25.21 16.02 -0.30
N ARG A 24 26.30 15.93 0.47
CA ARG A 24 26.23 15.93 1.93
C ARG A 24 25.94 17.34 2.42
N ILE A 25 24.74 17.57 2.95
CA ILE A 25 24.34 18.82 3.58
C ILE A 25 24.07 18.52 5.05
N GLU A 26 24.73 19.25 5.96
CA GLU A 26 24.56 19.05 7.39
C GLU A 26 23.08 19.21 7.80
N GLY A 27 22.58 18.30 8.62
CA GLY A 27 21.18 18.25 9.04
C GLY A 27 20.21 17.67 8.00
N TRP A 28 20.64 17.35 6.79
CA TRP A 28 19.80 16.73 5.76
C TRP A 28 20.10 15.25 5.58
N LYS A 29 19.02 14.46 5.50
CA LYS A 29 19.03 13.09 5.01
C LYS A 29 18.20 13.03 3.74
N PHE A 30 18.84 12.67 2.63
CA PHE A 30 18.16 12.31 1.39
C PHE A 30 17.83 10.82 1.44
N THR A 31 16.63 10.44 1.03
CA THR A 31 16.17 9.05 1.03
C THR A 31 15.32 8.82 -0.22
N ALA A 32 15.61 7.73 -0.93
CA ALA A 32 14.83 7.31 -2.08
C ALA A 32 13.67 6.46 -1.57
N LEU A 33 12.50 6.68 -2.17
CA LEU A 33 11.25 5.99 -1.86
C LEU A 33 10.74 6.29 -0.45
N LYS A 34 9.42 6.25 -0.27
CA LYS A 34 8.85 6.33 1.09
C LYS A 34 9.19 5.05 1.87
N PRO A 35 9.86 5.14 3.03
CA PRO A 35 10.05 3.98 3.88
C PRO A 35 8.72 3.59 4.55
N PRO A 36 8.53 2.32 4.94
CA PRO A 36 7.37 1.91 5.73
C PRO A 36 7.33 2.62 7.08
N VAL A 37 6.12 2.99 7.50
CA VAL A 37 5.81 3.58 8.81
C VAL A 37 4.99 2.57 9.60
N ASP A 38 5.17 2.56 10.93
CA ASP A 38 4.31 1.78 11.82
C ASP A 38 2.84 2.15 11.60
N ILE A 39 1.99 1.16 11.34
CA ILE A 39 0.59 1.35 10.96
C ILE A 39 -0.20 2.16 11.97
N LYS A 40 0.18 2.14 13.26
CA LYS A 40 -0.44 2.95 14.32
C LYS A 40 -0.27 4.45 14.10
N ASN A 41 0.72 4.85 13.31
CA ASN A 41 1.02 6.23 12.96
C ASN A 41 0.53 6.61 11.56
N VAL A 42 -0.06 5.68 10.81
CA VAL A 42 -0.58 5.94 9.46
C VAL A 42 -2.06 6.30 9.58
N VAL A 43 -2.35 7.58 9.36
CA VAL A 43 -3.71 8.11 9.31
C VAL A 43 -3.82 9.02 8.10
N ILE A 44 -4.77 8.72 7.22
CA ILE A 44 -5.08 9.58 6.08
C ILE A 44 -6.41 10.28 6.36
N GLU A 45 -6.36 11.60 6.51
CA GLU A 45 -7.53 12.44 6.75
C GLU A 45 -7.76 13.35 5.54
N PHE A 46 -8.95 13.23 4.97
CA PHE A 46 -9.51 14.16 4.00
C PHE A 46 -10.83 14.67 4.58
N GLU A 47 -11.27 15.86 4.19
CA GLU A 47 -12.38 16.60 4.84
C GLU A 47 -13.54 15.73 5.35
N ASN A 48 -13.97 14.74 4.57
CA ASN A 48 -15.15 13.94 4.87
C ASN A 48 -14.88 12.46 5.18
N PHE A 49 -13.62 12.01 5.28
CA PHE A 49 -13.31 10.62 5.67
C PHE A 49 -11.89 10.46 6.24
N LYS A 50 -11.74 9.40 7.04
CA LYS A 50 -10.50 9.02 7.71
C LYS A 50 -10.20 7.56 7.42
N LEU A 51 -8.96 7.26 7.05
CA LEU A 51 -8.45 5.91 6.88
C LEU A 51 -7.41 5.62 7.96
N ASN A 52 -7.55 4.49 8.65
CA ASN A 52 -6.61 4.01 9.65
C ASN A 52 -6.72 2.48 9.80
N ALA A 53 -5.91 1.90 10.69
CA ALA A 53 -5.90 0.46 10.95
C ALA A 53 -7.26 -0.09 11.44
N ASP A 54 -8.05 0.73 12.14
CA ASP A 54 -9.29 0.30 12.79
C ASP A 54 -10.43 0.08 11.78
N ASN A 55 -10.40 0.80 10.66
CA ASN A 55 -11.50 0.84 9.69
C ASN A 55 -11.17 0.25 8.31
N LEU A 56 -9.96 -0.30 8.17
CA LEU A 56 -9.50 -1.00 6.98
C LEU A 56 -9.29 -2.48 7.28
N LYS A 57 -9.81 -3.32 6.39
CA LYS A 57 -9.61 -4.77 6.37
C LYS A 57 -9.26 -5.17 4.94
N PHE A 58 -8.80 -6.40 4.75
CA PHE A 58 -8.57 -6.94 3.43
C PHE A 58 -8.91 -8.42 3.36
N TYR A 59 -9.08 -8.90 2.14
CA TYR A 59 -9.01 -10.32 1.83
C TYR A 59 -8.37 -10.51 0.45
N PRO A 60 -7.58 -11.57 0.27
CA PRO A 60 -6.99 -11.86 -1.02
C PRO A 60 -8.00 -12.55 -1.95
N THR A 61 -7.86 -12.33 -3.25
CA THR A 61 -8.55 -13.07 -4.29
C THR A 61 -7.55 -13.95 -5.02
N ILE A 62 -7.73 -15.27 -5.00
CA ILE A 62 -6.79 -16.18 -5.67
C ILE A 62 -7.29 -16.47 -7.08
N ASN A 63 -6.54 -16.02 -8.08
CA ASN A 63 -6.76 -16.44 -9.45
C ASN A 63 -6.07 -17.80 -9.69
N LYS A 64 -6.81 -18.80 -10.15
CA LYS A 64 -6.25 -20.14 -10.39
C LYS A 64 -5.27 -20.18 -11.56
N ASP A 65 -5.44 -19.28 -12.52
CA ASP A 65 -4.57 -19.20 -13.70
C ASP A 65 -3.28 -18.42 -13.42
N TYR A 66 -3.30 -17.56 -12.39
CA TYR A 66 -2.18 -16.74 -11.94
C TYR A 66 -2.08 -16.81 -10.41
N PRO A 67 -1.69 -17.99 -9.86
CA PRO A 67 -1.71 -18.23 -8.42
C PRO A 67 -0.60 -17.49 -7.67
N ASP A 68 0.39 -16.96 -8.38
CA ASP A 68 1.50 -16.15 -7.87
C ASP A 68 1.15 -14.65 -7.74
N GLU A 69 0.17 -14.17 -8.51
CA GLU A 69 -0.33 -12.79 -8.39
C GLU A 69 -0.99 -12.57 -7.02
N ILE A 70 -0.76 -11.39 -6.47
CA ILE A 70 -1.34 -10.93 -5.21
C ILE A 70 -2.44 -9.92 -5.51
N ASP A 71 -3.65 -10.44 -5.71
CA ASP A 71 -4.86 -9.65 -5.85
C ASP A 71 -5.53 -9.42 -4.50
N LEU A 72 -5.77 -8.16 -4.16
CA LEU A 72 -6.37 -7.78 -2.89
C LEU A 72 -7.69 -7.04 -3.09
N THR A 73 -8.67 -7.34 -2.25
CA THR A 73 -9.78 -6.43 -2.00
C THR A 73 -9.60 -5.77 -0.64
N ILE A 74 -9.49 -4.44 -0.64
CA ILE A 74 -9.47 -3.63 0.57
C ILE A 74 -10.91 -3.22 0.90
N VAL A 75 -11.29 -3.48 2.14
CA VAL A 75 -12.62 -3.21 2.66
C VAL A 75 -12.54 -2.03 3.59
N TYR A 76 -13.33 -1.00 3.29
CA TYR A 76 -13.43 0.20 4.11
C TYR A 76 -14.81 0.31 4.74
N ASP A 77 -14.85 0.47 6.06
CA ASP A 77 -16.10 0.46 6.83
C ASP A 77 -17.08 1.58 6.43
N HIS A 78 -16.59 2.68 5.87
CA HIS A 78 -17.40 3.81 5.41
C HIS A 78 -17.39 3.98 3.89
N PHE A 79 -17.19 2.88 3.16
CA PHE A 79 -17.19 2.89 1.71
C PHE A 79 -18.54 3.33 1.13
N THR A 80 -18.48 4.17 0.10
CA THR A 80 -19.64 4.65 -0.66
C THR A 80 -19.23 4.76 -2.13
N GLU A 81 -20.11 4.32 -3.03
CA GLU A 81 -19.79 4.27 -4.47
C GLU A 81 -19.53 5.66 -5.08
N ASP A 82 -20.22 6.71 -4.61
CA ASP A 82 -20.00 8.09 -5.07
C ASP A 82 -18.61 8.63 -4.71
N LYS A 83 -17.99 8.10 -3.65
CA LYS A 83 -16.63 8.47 -3.20
C LYS A 83 -15.56 7.45 -3.56
N LYS A 84 -15.89 6.42 -4.35
CA LYS A 84 -14.99 5.30 -4.65
C LYS A 84 -13.60 5.74 -5.09
N GLN A 85 -13.50 6.66 -6.05
CA GLN A 85 -12.20 7.13 -6.55
C GLN A 85 -11.38 7.83 -5.45
N LEU A 86 -12.02 8.69 -4.66
CA LEU A 86 -11.37 9.42 -3.58
C LEU A 86 -10.87 8.46 -2.48
N ILE A 87 -11.70 7.49 -2.10
CA ILE A 87 -11.33 6.46 -1.12
C ILE A 87 -10.18 5.60 -1.65
N THR A 88 -10.26 5.16 -2.91
CA THR A 88 -9.22 4.34 -3.55
C THR A 88 -7.87 5.06 -3.52
N ASN A 89 -7.84 6.35 -3.89
CA ASN A 89 -6.62 7.16 -3.83
C ASN A 89 -6.11 7.30 -2.38
N GLY A 90 -7.02 7.52 -1.42
CA GLY A 90 -6.65 7.57 0.00
C GLY A 90 -6.04 6.25 0.48
N VAL A 91 -6.57 5.10 0.04
CA VAL A 91 -6.05 3.77 0.37
C VAL A 91 -4.69 3.53 -0.26
N TYR A 92 -4.46 3.95 -1.52
CA TYR A 92 -3.11 3.89 -2.10
C TYR A 92 -2.10 4.70 -1.28
N ILE A 93 -2.45 5.92 -0.88
CA ILE A 93 -1.59 6.74 -0.02
C ILE A 93 -1.37 6.05 1.34
N PHE A 94 -2.41 5.45 1.93
CA PHE A 94 -2.29 4.69 3.17
C PHE A 94 -1.30 3.53 3.04
N LEU A 95 -1.44 2.70 1.99
CA LEU A 95 -0.58 1.55 1.73
C LEU A 95 0.87 1.96 1.45
N ASP A 96 1.08 3.02 0.67
CA ASP A 96 2.41 3.62 0.43
C ASP A 96 3.13 3.97 1.74
N ASN A 97 2.41 4.56 2.71
CA ASN A 97 2.99 4.93 3.99
C ASN A 97 3.20 3.72 4.88
N TYR A 98 2.27 2.77 4.88
CA TYR A 98 2.33 1.59 5.75
C TYR A 98 3.37 0.56 5.27
N LEU A 99 3.31 0.16 4.00
CA LEU A 99 4.19 -0.84 3.40
C LEU A 99 5.51 -0.24 2.92
N GLY A 100 5.54 1.06 2.68
CA GLY A 100 6.60 1.71 1.92
C GLY A 100 6.31 1.60 0.42
N GLU A 101 6.80 2.59 -0.33
CA GLU A 101 6.46 2.76 -1.75
C GLU A 101 6.95 1.58 -2.61
N LEU A 102 8.13 1.04 -2.32
CA LEU A 102 8.68 -0.10 -3.07
C LEU A 102 7.78 -1.33 -2.93
N GLN A 103 7.50 -1.75 -1.71
CA GLN A 103 6.69 -2.96 -1.47
C GLN A 103 5.26 -2.78 -1.97
N SER A 104 4.68 -1.60 -1.79
CA SER A 104 3.33 -1.31 -2.26
C SER A 104 3.19 -1.45 -3.78
N VAL A 105 4.22 -1.07 -4.56
CA VAL A 105 4.19 -1.12 -6.02
C VAL A 105 4.69 -2.43 -6.62
N THR A 106 5.50 -3.20 -5.90
CA THR A 106 6.09 -4.45 -6.43
C THR A 106 5.41 -5.72 -5.95
N LEU A 107 4.69 -5.68 -4.82
CA LEU A 107 4.08 -6.89 -4.24
C LEU A 107 2.58 -7.00 -4.48
N ILE A 108 1.87 -5.91 -4.81
CA ILE A 108 0.42 -5.94 -5.01
C ILE A 108 0.16 -5.77 -6.51
N ASP A 109 -0.38 -6.81 -7.15
CA ASP A 109 -0.65 -6.80 -8.59
C ASP A 109 -1.95 -6.07 -8.91
N ASN A 110 -3.04 -6.42 -8.20
CA ASN A 110 -4.33 -5.77 -8.37
C ASN A 110 -4.94 -5.40 -7.02
N MET A 111 -5.55 -4.21 -6.95
CA MET A 111 -6.28 -3.75 -5.79
C MET A 111 -7.69 -3.33 -6.16
N LYS A 112 -8.67 -3.82 -5.40
CA LYS A 112 -10.07 -3.44 -5.49
C LYS A 112 -10.53 -2.85 -4.16
N MET A 113 -11.51 -1.96 -4.23
CA MET A 113 -12.19 -1.41 -3.06
C MET A 113 -13.60 -1.99 -2.94
N SER A 114 -14.02 -2.33 -1.74
CA SER A 114 -15.41 -2.66 -1.41
C SER A 114 -15.85 -2.08 -0.06
N GLY A 115 -17.16 -2.03 0.15
CA GLY A 115 -17.75 -1.85 1.48
C GLY A 115 -17.98 -3.19 2.18
N ASN A 116 -18.57 -3.16 3.36
CA ASN A 116 -18.83 -4.35 4.18
C ASN A 116 -20.02 -5.21 3.68
N ASP A 117 -20.79 -4.72 2.71
CA ASP A 117 -22.00 -5.40 2.25
C ASP A 117 -21.69 -6.57 1.31
N GLY A 118 -22.25 -7.74 1.61
CA GLY A 118 -22.22 -8.89 0.68
C GLY A 118 -20.90 -9.65 0.61
N ILE A 119 -20.00 -9.46 1.58
CA ILE A 119 -18.73 -10.20 1.65
C ILE A 119 -18.96 -11.57 2.31
N SER A 120 -18.46 -12.62 1.66
CA SER A 120 -18.51 -14.00 2.14
C SER A 120 -17.17 -14.49 2.69
N GLU A 121 -16.11 -13.79 2.32
CA GLU A 121 -14.72 -14.03 2.63
C GLU A 121 -14.38 -13.59 4.06
N GLU A 122 -13.38 -14.23 4.67
CA GLU A 122 -12.89 -13.83 5.98
C GLU A 122 -12.12 -12.50 5.87
N LEU A 123 -12.58 -11.48 6.60
CA LEU A 123 -11.92 -10.18 6.64
C LEU A 123 -10.74 -10.19 7.59
N ILE A 124 -9.56 -9.91 7.04
CA ILE A 124 -8.31 -9.84 7.78
C ILE A 124 -8.03 -8.37 8.15
N PRO A 125 -7.67 -8.07 9.41
CA PRO A 125 -7.24 -6.72 9.79
C PRO A 125 -6.07 -6.23 8.93
N ILE A 126 -6.11 -4.97 8.49
CA ILE A 126 -5.08 -4.41 7.61
C ILE A 126 -3.66 -4.45 8.22
N GLU A 127 -3.56 -4.46 9.55
CA GLU A 127 -2.29 -4.62 10.29
C GLU A 127 -1.51 -5.89 9.94
N LYS A 128 -2.19 -6.92 9.45
CA LYS A 128 -1.58 -8.20 9.05
C LYS A 128 -1.14 -8.23 7.59
N LEU A 129 -1.45 -7.19 6.81
CA LEU A 129 -1.18 -7.19 5.37
C LEU A 129 0.31 -7.31 5.07
N LYS A 130 1.18 -6.59 5.82
CA LYS A 130 2.63 -6.69 5.61
C LYS A 130 3.15 -8.12 5.79
N ASP A 131 2.71 -8.80 6.85
CA ASP A 131 3.10 -10.18 7.11
C ASP A 131 2.56 -11.14 6.05
N TYR A 132 1.32 -10.91 5.60
CA TYR A 132 0.71 -11.66 4.51
C TYR A 132 1.52 -11.54 3.21
N LEU A 133 1.92 -10.33 2.81
CA LEU A 133 2.70 -10.10 1.59
C LEU A 133 4.06 -10.80 1.65
N ILE A 134 4.77 -10.71 2.78
CA ILE A 134 6.07 -11.38 2.98
C ILE A 134 5.92 -12.90 2.91
N TRP A 135 4.84 -13.44 3.47
CA TRP A 135 4.56 -14.87 3.40
C TRP A 135 4.27 -15.32 1.96
N ARG A 136 3.44 -14.57 1.22
CA ARG A 136 3.12 -14.85 -0.18
C ARG A 136 4.34 -14.80 -1.09
N GLU A 137 5.20 -13.78 -0.93
CA GLU A 137 6.43 -13.66 -1.71
C GLU A 137 7.33 -14.90 -1.54
N LYS A 138 7.47 -15.41 -0.31
CA LYS A 138 8.28 -16.60 -0.04
C LYS A 138 7.72 -17.89 -0.64
N GLU A 139 6.40 -17.99 -0.77
CA GLU A 139 5.72 -19.18 -1.30
C GLU A 139 6.11 -19.48 -2.77
N PHE A 140 6.55 -18.47 -3.54
CA PHE A 140 6.88 -18.61 -4.97
C PHE A 140 8.35 -18.35 -5.33
N VAL A 141 9.18 -17.90 -4.38
CA VAL A 141 10.62 -17.67 -4.59
C VAL A 141 11.48 -18.87 -4.15
N GLU A 142 10.96 -19.76 -3.30
CA GLU A 142 11.59 -21.02 -2.87
C GLU A 142 11.15 -22.24 -3.71
#